data_AF-A0AA38F2N3-F1
#
_entry.id   AF-A0AA38F2N3-F1
#
_cell.length_a   1.000
_cell.length_b   1.000
_cell.length_c   1.000
_cell.angle_alpha   90.00
_cell.angle_beta   90.00
_cell.angle_gamma   90.00
#
_symmetry.space_group_name_H-M   'P 1'
#
loop_
_entity.id
_entity.type
_entity.pdbx_description
1 polymer ?
#
loop_
_entity_poly.entity_id
_entity_poly.type
_entity_poly.pdbx_seq_one_letter_code
_entity_poly.pdbx_strand_id
1 'polypeptide(L)'
;MGSAGRQQLMTFMVDLIPTIRTALCDSALEVREAAGLAFSTLYKSAGLQAIDEIVPTLLHALEDEETSATALDGLKQILSVRTTAVLPHILPKLVHPPLSAFNAHALGALAEVAGPGLDSHLSTVLPPLIAAMDDGDE
;
A
#
# COMPACT_ATOMS: atom_id res chain seq x y z
N MET A 1 -18.18 -17.76 25.57
CA MET A 1 -18.59 -17.86 24.15
C MET A 1 -17.82 -16.81 23.37
N GLY A 2 -16.89 -17.17 22.49
CA GLY A 2 -16.06 -16.14 21.83
C GLY A 2 -15.21 -16.59 20.64
N SER A 3 -15.31 -17.85 20.17
CA SER A 3 -14.41 -18.35 19.11
C SER A 3 -15.10 -18.68 17.78
N ALA A 4 -16.42 -18.62 17.64
CA ALA A 4 -17.06 -18.87 16.35
C ALA A 4 -16.73 -17.79 15.30
N GLY A 5 -16.65 -16.52 15.71
CA GLY A 5 -16.42 -15.40 14.79
C GLY A 5 -15.04 -15.39 14.14
N ARG A 6 -13.96 -15.72 14.88
CA ARG A 6 -12.59 -15.66 14.34
C ARG A 6 -12.32 -16.79 13.34
N GLN A 7 -12.79 -18.02 13.60
CA GLN A 7 -12.69 -19.12 12.65
C GLN A 7 -13.57 -18.89 11.40
N GLN A 8 -14.81 -18.40 11.55
CA GLN A 8 -15.66 -18.08 10.37
C GLN A 8 -15.08 -16.94 9.54
N LEU A 9 -14.53 -15.89 10.17
CA LEU A 9 -13.87 -14.80 9.45
C LEU A 9 -12.69 -15.30 8.62
N MET A 10 -11.91 -16.26 9.14
CA MET A 10 -10.83 -16.87 8.38
C MET A 10 -11.31 -17.70 7.18
N THR A 11 -12.51 -18.28 7.24
CA THR A 11 -13.11 -18.96 6.08
C THR A 11 -13.55 -17.97 5.00
N PHE A 12 -14.14 -16.83 5.40
CA PHE A 12 -14.57 -15.79 4.45
C PHE A 12 -13.44 -14.89 3.95
N MET A 13 -12.28 -14.90 4.61
CA MET A 13 -11.12 -14.12 4.18
C MET A 13 -10.70 -14.43 2.74
N VAL A 14 -10.84 -15.69 2.30
CA VAL A 14 -10.52 -16.11 0.93
C VAL A 14 -11.41 -15.39 -0.09
N ASP A 15 -12.65 -15.07 0.27
CA ASP A 15 -13.59 -14.35 -0.59
C ASP A 15 -13.46 -12.82 -0.43
N LEU A 16 -13.17 -12.34 0.79
CA LEU A 16 -13.07 -10.91 1.09
C LEU A 16 -11.80 -10.26 0.54
N ILE A 17 -10.66 -10.97 0.54
CA ILE A 17 -9.38 -10.42 0.08
C ILE A 17 -9.45 -10.03 -1.39
N PRO A 18 -9.91 -10.87 -2.33
CA PRO A 18 -10.09 -10.49 -3.73
C PRO A 18 -11.02 -9.28 -3.89
N THR A 19 -12.15 -9.25 -3.16
CA THR A 19 -13.09 -8.12 -3.24
C THR A 19 -12.45 -6.81 -2.79
N ILE A 20 -11.70 -6.82 -1.69
CA ILE A 20 -11.01 -5.62 -1.19
C ILE A 20 -9.92 -5.17 -2.17
N ARG A 21 -9.16 -6.11 -2.75
CA ARG A 21 -8.15 -5.78 -3.78
C ARG A 21 -8.78 -5.07 -4.97
N THR A 22 -9.87 -5.62 -5.52
CA THR A 22 -10.58 -5.00 -6.66
C THR A 22 -11.14 -3.64 -6.27
N ALA A 23 -11.76 -3.52 -5.11
CA ALA A 23 -12.37 -2.27 -4.65
C ALA A 23 -11.33 -1.16 -4.38
N LEU A 24 -10.11 -1.52 -3.95
CA LEU A 24 -9.02 -0.55 -3.76
C LEU A 24 -8.51 0.05 -5.07
N CYS A 25 -8.66 -0.66 -6.19
CA CYS A 25 -8.31 -0.17 -7.53
C CYS A 25 -9.52 0.31 -8.34
N ASP A 26 -10.69 0.48 -7.70
CA ASP A 26 -11.91 0.91 -8.37
C ASP A 26 -11.77 2.32 -8.94
N SER A 27 -12.45 2.58 -10.06
CA SER A 27 -12.54 3.91 -10.68
C SER A 27 -13.13 4.99 -9.76
N ALA A 28 -14.09 4.62 -8.91
CA ALA A 28 -14.79 5.54 -8.02
C ALA A 28 -14.02 5.72 -6.71
N LEU A 29 -13.71 6.97 -6.37
CA LEU A 29 -13.00 7.33 -5.14
C LEU A 29 -13.71 6.80 -3.88
N GLU A 30 -15.03 6.94 -3.82
CA GLU A 30 -15.87 6.50 -2.69
C GLU A 30 -15.72 4.99 -2.43
N VAL A 31 -15.54 4.19 -3.49
CA VAL A 31 -15.31 2.74 -3.39
C VAL A 31 -13.91 2.47 -2.84
N ARG A 32 -12.89 3.20 -3.29
CA ARG A 32 -11.51 3.08 -2.77
C ARG A 32 -11.42 3.42 -1.28
N GLU A 33 -12.11 4.49 -0.84
CA GLU A 33 -12.17 4.89 0.56
C GLU A 33 -12.87 3.82 1.43
N ALA A 34 -14.02 3.31 0.97
CA ALA A 34 -14.72 2.23 1.64
C ALA A 34 -13.86 0.96 1.72
N ALA A 35 -13.09 0.67 0.67
CA ALA A 35 -12.17 -0.46 0.63
C ALA A 35 -11.00 -0.28 1.62
N GLY A 36 -10.48 0.93 1.80
CA GLY A 36 -9.49 1.24 2.84
C GLY A 36 -10.02 0.99 4.26
N LEU A 37 -11.26 1.37 4.54
CA LEU A 37 -11.93 1.07 5.81
C LEU A 37 -12.16 -0.44 6.01
N ALA A 38 -12.58 -1.13 4.94
CA ALA A 38 -12.75 -2.58 4.94
C ALA A 38 -11.41 -3.29 5.20
N PHE A 39 -10.33 -2.86 4.54
CA PHE A 39 -8.96 -3.31 4.79
C PHE A 39 -8.58 -3.13 6.26
N SER A 40 -8.84 -1.96 6.86
CA SER A 40 -8.51 -1.76 8.26
C SER A 40 -9.28 -2.68 9.20
N THR A 41 -10.51 -3.04 8.86
CA THR A 41 -11.32 -3.98 9.64
C THR A 41 -10.81 -5.40 9.49
N LEU A 42 -10.45 -5.79 8.27
CA LEU A 42 -9.79 -7.05 7.98
C LEU A 42 -8.46 -7.16 8.73
N TYR A 43 -7.62 -6.12 8.69
CA TYR A 43 -6.34 -6.07 9.40
C TYR A 43 -6.48 -6.26 10.92
N LYS A 44 -7.54 -5.74 11.55
CA LYS A 44 -7.81 -5.98 12.98
C LYS A 44 -8.01 -7.47 13.30
N SER A 45 -8.45 -8.27 12.33
CA SER A 45 -8.79 -9.69 12.50
C SER A 45 -7.67 -10.61 12.00
N ALA A 46 -7.10 -10.31 10.82
CA ALA A 46 -6.10 -11.12 10.12
C ALA A 46 -4.65 -10.64 10.35
N GLY A 47 -4.45 -9.43 10.89
CA GLY A 47 -3.13 -8.87 11.14
C GLY A 47 -2.28 -8.75 9.87
N LEU A 48 -1.00 -9.12 9.97
CA LEU A 48 -0.03 -9.01 8.89
C LEU A 48 -0.42 -9.80 7.64
N GLN A 49 -1.18 -10.90 7.78
CA GLN A 49 -1.66 -11.66 6.62
C GLN A 49 -2.46 -10.78 5.64
N ALA A 50 -3.26 -9.83 6.14
CA ALA A 50 -3.99 -8.91 5.26
C ALA A 50 -3.04 -8.01 4.45
N ILE A 51 -1.92 -7.58 5.04
CA ILE A 51 -0.89 -6.80 4.35
C ILE A 51 -0.23 -7.66 3.28
N ASP A 52 0.27 -8.82 3.67
CA ASP A 52 1.01 -9.74 2.80
C ASP A 52 0.17 -10.21 1.61
N GLU A 53 -1.13 -10.32 1.79
CA GLU A 53 -2.02 -10.66 0.69
C GLU A 53 -2.43 -9.43 -0.15
N ILE A 54 -2.75 -8.27 0.43
CA ILE A 54 -3.35 -7.18 -0.35
C ILE A 54 -2.29 -6.26 -0.97
N VAL A 55 -1.30 -5.84 -0.19
CA VAL A 55 -0.34 -4.80 -0.59
C VAL A 55 0.49 -5.19 -1.83
N PRO A 56 1.02 -6.42 -1.96
CA PRO A 56 1.77 -6.81 -3.15
C PRO A 56 0.96 -6.72 -4.45
N THR A 57 -0.35 -6.98 -4.40
CA THR A 57 -1.19 -6.87 -5.61
C THR A 57 -1.32 -5.41 -6.06
N LEU A 58 -1.51 -4.47 -5.13
CA LEU A 58 -1.55 -3.05 -5.48
C LEU A 58 -0.19 -2.55 -5.98
N LEU A 59 0.91 -3.00 -5.36
CA LEU A 59 2.26 -2.67 -5.82
C LEU A 59 2.56 -3.21 -7.23
N HIS A 60 1.99 -4.35 -7.61
CA HIS A 60 2.08 -4.84 -8.99
C HIS A 60 1.20 -4.02 -9.94
N ALA A 61 0.00 -3.63 -9.52
CA ALA A 61 -0.88 -2.76 -10.31
C ALA A 61 -0.27 -1.36 -10.56
N LEU A 62 0.65 -0.91 -9.70
CA LEU A 62 1.43 0.30 -9.95
C LEU A 62 2.32 0.22 -11.21
N GLU A 63 2.70 -0.99 -11.64
CA GLU A 63 3.56 -1.19 -12.82
C GLU A 63 2.78 -1.08 -14.14
N ASP A 64 1.44 -1.06 -14.08
CA ASP A 64 0.55 -0.98 -15.24
C ASP A 64 0.04 0.47 -15.43
N GLU A 65 0.26 1.06 -16.60
CA GLU A 65 -0.12 2.45 -16.89
C GLU A 65 -1.61 2.74 -16.65
N GLU A 66 -2.51 1.79 -16.93
CA GLU A 66 -3.96 1.96 -16.81
C GLU A 66 -4.42 1.92 -15.36
N THR A 67 -3.82 1.04 -14.55
CA THR A 67 -4.24 0.83 -13.15
C THR A 67 -3.37 1.55 -12.13
N SER A 68 -2.25 2.12 -12.56
CA SER A 68 -1.26 2.78 -11.69
C SER A 68 -1.85 3.88 -10.82
N ALA A 69 -2.70 4.74 -11.39
CA ALA A 69 -3.30 5.86 -10.68
C ALA A 69 -4.28 5.39 -9.58
N THR A 70 -5.16 4.43 -9.89
CA THR A 70 -6.13 3.91 -8.91
C THR A 70 -5.44 3.06 -7.85
N ALA A 71 -4.42 2.28 -8.22
CA ALA A 71 -3.61 1.50 -7.29
C ALA A 71 -2.81 2.39 -6.31
N LEU A 72 -2.25 3.51 -6.80
CA LEU A 72 -1.57 4.48 -5.95
C LEU A 72 -2.52 5.09 -4.93
N ASP A 73 -3.71 5.51 -5.38
CA ASP A 73 -4.75 6.00 -4.48
C ASP A 73 -5.19 4.92 -3.49
N GLY A 74 -5.36 3.67 -3.92
CA GLY A 74 -5.66 2.54 -3.04
C GLY A 74 -4.60 2.34 -1.95
N LEU A 75 -3.31 2.45 -2.30
CA LEU A 75 -2.21 2.41 -1.33
C LEU A 75 -2.26 3.60 -0.38
N LYS A 76 -2.60 4.80 -0.85
CA LYS A 76 -2.84 5.98 0.01
C LYS A 76 -3.98 5.71 1.01
N GLN A 77 -5.06 5.05 0.59
CA GLN A 77 -6.17 4.70 1.48
C GLN A 77 -5.77 3.66 2.54
N ILE A 78 -4.94 2.67 2.18
CA ILE A 78 -4.39 1.73 3.17
C ILE A 78 -3.49 2.47 4.17
N LEU A 79 -2.62 3.35 3.65
CA LEU A 79 -1.62 4.05 4.43
C LEU A 79 -2.23 5.08 5.38
N SER A 80 -3.33 5.74 4.99
CA SER A 80 -4.04 6.71 5.82
C SER A 80 -4.63 6.07 7.09
N VAL A 81 -4.97 4.78 7.03
CA VAL A 81 -5.54 4.07 8.19
C VAL A 81 -4.47 3.34 9.00
N ARG A 82 -3.39 2.85 8.38
CA ARG A 82 -2.38 2.00 9.01
C ARG A 82 -0.93 2.30 8.59
N THR A 83 -0.53 3.56 8.64
CA THR A 83 0.81 4.02 8.22
C THR A 83 1.94 3.20 8.82
N THR A 84 2.03 3.09 10.14
CA THR A 84 3.18 2.49 10.83
C THR A 84 3.35 0.99 10.55
N ALA A 85 2.26 0.30 10.24
CA ALA A 85 2.30 -1.14 9.96
C ALA A 85 2.60 -1.42 8.48
N VAL A 86 2.14 -0.54 7.58
CA VAL A 86 2.18 -0.81 6.13
C VAL A 86 3.39 -0.16 5.46
N LEU A 87 3.80 1.03 5.93
CA LEU A 87 4.91 1.79 5.35
C LEU A 87 6.22 0.98 5.24
N PRO A 88 6.63 0.18 6.25
CA PRO A 88 7.84 -0.63 6.16
C PRO A 88 7.78 -1.72 5.08
N HIS A 89 6.58 -2.15 4.67
CA HIS A 89 6.40 -3.16 3.62
C HIS A 89 6.36 -2.54 2.22
N ILE A 90 5.88 -1.30 2.10
CA ILE A 90 5.81 -0.57 0.83
C ILE A 90 7.18 0.02 0.45
N LEU A 91 7.86 0.63 1.42
CA LEU A 91 9.09 1.38 1.14
C LEU A 91 10.18 0.59 0.39
N PRO A 92 10.55 -0.65 0.80
CA PRO A 92 11.59 -1.42 0.11
C PRO A 92 11.29 -1.69 -1.36
N LYS A 93 10.02 -1.69 -1.76
CA LYS A 93 9.59 -1.92 -3.14
C LYS A 93 9.69 -0.65 -3.98
N LEU A 94 9.42 0.51 -3.37
CA LEU A 94 9.49 1.80 -4.06
C LEU A 94 10.91 2.36 -4.13
N VAL A 95 11.76 2.10 -3.13
CA VAL A 95 13.13 2.65 -3.08
C VAL A 95 14.18 1.71 -3.68
N HIS A 96 13.76 0.60 -4.30
CA HIS A 96 14.67 -0.37 -4.90
C HIS A 96 15.35 0.22 -6.15
N PRO A 97 16.70 0.30 -6.21
CA PRO A 97 17.41 0.78 -7.39
C PRO A 97 17.30 -0.19 -8.59
N PRO A 98 17.25 0.28 -9.84
CA PRO A 98 17.18 1.70 -10.24
C PRO A 98 15.81 2.29 -9.91
N LEU A 99 15.82 3.51 -9.35
CA LEU A 99 14.60 4.21 -8.97
C LEU A 99 13.93 4.78 -10.23
N SER A 100 12.77 4.24 -10.62
CA SER A 100 12.01 4.79 -11.74
C SER A 100 11.35 6.13 -11.36
N ALA A 101 11.14 7.00 -12.34
CA ALA A 101 10.39 8.25 -12.15
C ALA A 101 8.99 8.00 -11.56
N PHE A 102 8.37 6.89 -11.96
CA PHE A 102 7.09 6.45 -11.41
C PHE A 102 7.19 6.11 -9.92
N ASN A 103 8.19 5.31 -9.51
CA ASN A 103 8.37 4.94 -8.10
C ASN A 103 8.72 6.16 -7.23
N ALA A 104 9.50 7.10 -7.75
CA ALA A 104 9.78 8.37 -7.09
C ALA A 104 8.50 9.22 -6.92
N HIS A 105 7.63 9.25 -7.94
CA HIS A 105 6.35 9.93 -7.86
C HIS A 105 5.41 9.27 -6.83
N ALA A 106 5.29 7.94 -6.86
CA ALA A 106 4.49 7.16 -5.92
C ALA A 106 4.98 7.38 -4.48
N LEU A 107 6.29 7.37 -4.26
CA LEU A 107 6.90 7.67 -2.98
C LEU A 107 6.52 9.08 -2.47
N GLY A 108 6.54 10.09 -3.34
CA GLY A 108 6.10 11.45 -3.01
C GLY A 108 4.61 11.51 -2.61
N ALA A 109 3.75 10.82 -3.35
CA ALA A 109 2.32 10.75 -3.05
C ALA A 109 2.01 10.01 -1.74
N LEU A 110 2.81 9.00 -1.39
CA LEU A 110 2.69 8.28 -0.13
C LEU A 110 3.29 9.08 1.04
N ALA A 111 4.34 9.87 0.80
CA ALA A 111 4.92 10.76 1.81
C ALA A 111 3.92 11.80 2.32
N GLU A 112 3.07 12.33 1.42
CA GLU A 112 1.97 13.24 1.77
C GLU A 112 1.03 12.65 2.82
N VAL A 113 0.75 11.35 2.73
CA VAL A 113 -0.18 10.64 3.63
C VAL A 113 0.53 10.05 4.85
N ALA A 114 1.78 9.63 4.70
CA ALA A 114 2.57 9.06 5.79
C ALA A 114 2.90 10.09 6.88
N GLY A 115 3.09 11.35 6.48
CA GLY A 115 3.44 12.44 7.40
C GLY A 115 4.64 12.08 8.30
N PRO A 116 4.55 12.29 9.63
CA PRO A 116 5.64 11.98 10.57
C PRO A 116 6.07 10.50 10.58
N GLY A 117 5.23 9.60 10.07
CA GLY A 117 5.57 8.19 9.92
C GLY A 117 6.73 7.94 8.96
N LEU A 118 7.00 8.89 8.05
CA LEU A 118 8.14 8.81 7.12
C LEU A 118 9.47 9.17 7.79
N ASP A 119 9.46 9.97 8.86
CA ASP A 119 10.67 10.51 9.50
C ASP A 119 11.63 9.39 9.94
N SER A 120 11.09 8.28 10.45
CA SER A 120 11.86 7.11 10.86
C SER A 120 12.46 6.31 9.71
N HIS A 121 12.08 6.60 8.47
CA HIS A 121 12.52 5.90 7.27
C HIS A 121 13.32 6.78 6.29
N LEU A 122 13.51 8.06 6.60
CA LEU A 122 14.27 8.98 5.74
C LEU A 122 15.69 8.49 5.45
N SER A 123 16.35 7.84 6.41
CA SER A 123 17.69 7.26 6.23
C SER A 123 17.73 6.16 5.16
N THR A 124 16.60 5.50 4.89
CA THR A 124 16.48 4.45 3.87
C THR A 124 16.00 5.02 2.53
N VAL A 125 15.21 6.09 2.57
CA VAL A 125 14.56 6.68 1.40
C VAL A 125 15.46 7.69 0.68
N LEU A 126 16.23 8.49 1.42
CA LEU A 126 17.08 9.54 0.85
C LEU A 126 18.24 9.01 -0.02
N PRO A 127 18.99 7.96 0.37
CA PRO A 127 20.13 7.53 -0.45
C PRO A 127 19.75 7.07 -1.86
N PRO A 128 18.70 6.24 -2.07
CA PRO A 128 18.24 5.87 -3.40
C PRO A 128 17.74 7.05 -4.23
N LEU A 129 17.10 8.05 -3.60
CA LEU A 129 16.67 9.28 -4.28
C LEU A 129 17.86 10.11 -4.76
N ILE A 130 18.87 10.28 -3.91
CA ILE A 130 20.08 11.03 -4.26
C ILE A 130 20.83 10.33 -5.40
N ALA A 131 20.98 9.00 -5.32
CA ALA A 131 21.62 8.23 -6.39
C ALA A 131 20.86 8.35 -7.72
N ALA A 132 19.53 8.29 -7.69
CA ALA A 132 18.72 8.44 -8.90
C ALA A 132 18.79 9.84 -9.53
N MET A 133 19.12 10.87 -8.74
CA MET A 133 19.36 12.23 -9.24
C MET A 133 20.78 12.37 -9.84
N ASP A 134 21.76 11.69 -9.28
CA ASP A 134 23.16 11.68 -9.76
C ASP A 134 23.30 10.94 -11.10
N ASP A 135 22.51 9.87 -11.29
CA ASP A 135 22.41 9.12 -12.55
C ASP A 135 21.68 9.91 -13.68
N GLY A 136 21.16 11.10 -13.39
CA GLY A 136 20.39 11.95 -14.33
C GLY A 136 21.23 12.89 -15.20
N ASP A 137 22.56 12.85 -15.11
CA ASP A 137 23.50 13.72 -15.83
C ASP A 137 24.17 13.05 -17.07
N GLU A 138 23.54 12.03 -17.67
CA GLU A 138 23.94 11.47 -18.99
C GLU A 138 22.84 11.55 -20.06
#